data_AF-A0A1C6SB23-F1
#
_entry.id   AF-A0A1C6SB23-F1
#
_cell.length_a   1.000
_cell.length_b   1.000
_cell.length_c   1.000
_cell.angle_alpha   90.00
_cell.angle_beta   90.00
_cell.angle_gamma   90.00
#
_symmetry.space_group_name_H-M   'P 1'
#
loop_
_entity.id
_entity.type
_entity.pdbx_description
1 polymer ?
#
loop_
_entity_poly.entity_id
_entity_poly.type
_entity_poly.pdbx_seq_one_letter_code
_entity_poly.pdbx_strand_id
1 'polypeptide(L)'
;MREGEKSRLVAWHRELHGVHDRLRDALAVTREALAAGEPAEPATRDLLLFCHGFCAALTAHHEGEDREMFPAIAEQHPELREALRYLQQDHSMMAHLLAGLQDAVTRAAPPAELNRHLEGLAAIMESHFRYEERQLLTVLKTLELDADPGTVLGSL
;
A
#
# COMPACT_ATOMS: atom_id res chain seq x y z
N MET A 1 -5.79 27.67 -27.82
CA MET A 1 -5.09 27.54 -26.52
C MET A 1 -6.10 27.84 -25.44
N ARG A 2 -6.52 26.84 -24.65
CA ARG A 2 -7.43 27.04 -23.51
C ARG A 2 -6.62 26.97 -22.24
N GLU A 3 -6.45 28.15 -21.67
CA GLU A 3 -5.96 28.48 -20.35
C GLU A 3 -7.01 27.98 -19.35
N GLY A 4 -6.76 26.85 -18.68
CA GLY A 4 -7.85 26.19 -17.93
C GLY A 4 -7.51 24.97 -17.08
N GLU A 5 -6.25 24.68 -16.78
CA GLU A 5 -5.89 23.72 -15.73
C GLU A 5 -4.54 24.14 -15.18
N LYS A 6 -4.56 25.06 -14.22
CA LYS A 6 -3.39 25.30 -13.38
C LYS A 6 -3.14 23.98 -12.67
N SER A 7 -2.13 23.24 -13.11
CA SER A 7 -1.60 22.05 -12.45
C SER A 7 -1.67 22.28 -10.94
N ARG A 8 -2.60 21.58 -10.27
CA ARG A 8 -2.67 21.64 -8.81
C ARG A 8 -1.32 21.12 -8.37
N LEU A 9 -0.55 21.95 -7.68
CA LEU A 9 0.64 21.50 -6.97
C LEU A 9 0.18 20.43 -5.98
N VAL A 10 0.30 19.16 -6.39
CA VAL A 10 0.05 18.01 -5.53
C VAL A 10 1.24 17.92 -4.59
N ALA A 11 0.95 17.92 -3.29
CA ALA A 11 1.98 17.67 -2.30
C ALA A 11 2.18 16.15 -2.17
N TRP A 12 2.83 15.52 -3.17
CA TRP A 12 2.94 14.06 -3.28
C TRP A 12 3.45 13.39 -1.99
N HIS A 13 4.39 14.01 -1.28
CA HIS A 13 4.85 13.49 0.01
C HIS A 13 3.74 13.36 1.07
N ARG A 14 2.77 14.28 1.09
CA ARG A 14 1.65 14.24 2.04
C ARG A 14 0.63 13.19 1.63
N GLU A 15 0.35 13.08 0.34
CA GLU A 15 -0.56 12.06 -0.19
C GLU A 15 -0.01 10.66 0.10
N LEU A 16 1.28 10.44 -0.14
CA LEU A 16 1.97 9.18 0.16
C LEU A 16 1.86 8.84 1.65
N HIS A 17 2.29 9.75 2.54
CA HIS A 17 2.17 9.54 3.98
C HIS A 17 0.72 9.26 4.41
N GLY A 18 -0.25 9.99 3.84
CA GLY A 18 -1.66 9.80 4.15
C GLY A 18 -2.23 8.47 3.68
N VAL A 19 -1.73 7.91 2.58
CA VAL A 19 -2.06 6.54 2.16
C VAL A 19 -1.40 5.51 3.08
N HIS A 20 -0.13 5.68 3.44
CA HIS A 20 0.56 4.79 4.38
C HIS A 20 -0.16 4.72 5.73
N ASP A 21 -0.57 5.86 6.28
CA ASP A 21 -1.31 5.90 7.54
C ASP A 21 -2.65 5.16 7.44
N ARG A 22 -3.41 5.37 6.35
CA ARG A 22 -4.66 4.63 6.10
C ARG A 22 -4.43 3.12 5.93
N LEU A 23 -3.33 2.70 5.30
CA LEU A 23 -2.97 1.29 5.15
C LEU A 23 -2.58 0.65 6.49
N ARG A 24 -1.84 1.39 7.34
CA ARG A 24 -1.56 0.98 8.72
C ARG A 24 -2.86 0.79 9.52
N ASP A 25 -3.79 1.73 9.41
CA ASP A 25 -5.10 1.66 10.09
C ASP A 25 -5.93 0.47 9.57
N ALA A 26 -5.99 0.26 8.26
CA ALA A 26 -6.72 -0.85 7.65
C ALA A 26 -6.16 -2.21 8.10
N LEU A 27 -4.83 -2.33 8.21
CA LEU A 27 -4.19 -3.53 8.74
C LEU A 27 -4.52 -3.74 10.23
N ALA A 28 -4.52 -2.67 11.03
CA ALA A 28 -4.88 -2.73 12.44
C ALA A 28 -6.32 -3.22 12.63
N VAL A 29 -7.29 -2.64 11.91
CA VAL A 29 -8.70 -3.07 11.92
C VAL A 29 -8.85 -4.54 11.51
N THR A 30 -8.11 -4.97 10.48
CA THR A 30 -8.13 -6.37 10.02
C THR A 30 -7.65 -7.32 11.11
N ARG A 31 -6.57 -6.96 11.83
CA ARG A 31 -6.03 -7.77 12.93
C ARG A 31 -6.93 -7.78 14.16
N GLU A 32 -7.56 -6.66 14.48
CA GLU A 32 -8.53 -6.56 15.58
C GLU A 32 -9.77 -7.42 15.30
N ALA A 33 -10.30 -7.37 14.07
CA ALA A 33 -11.41 -8.24 13.66
C ALA A 33 -11.05 -9.73 13.78
N LEU A 34 -9.82 -10.10 13.41
CA LEU A 34 -9.34 -11.48 13.56
C LEU A 34 -9.23 -11.90 15.04
N ALA A 35 -8.73 -11.02 15.90
CA ALA A 35 -8.58 -11.30 17.33
C ALA A 35 -9.92 -11.36 18.08
N ALA A 36 -10.91 -10.59 17.64
CA ALA A 36 -12.25 -10.56 18.24
C ALA A 36 -13.15 -11.75 17.83
N GLY A 37 -12.80 -12.49 16.78
CA GLY A 37 -13.62 -13.57 16.24
C GLY A 37 -13.54 -14.88 17.06
N GLU A 38 -14.63 -15.22 17.74
CA GLU A 38 -14.99 -16.62 18.07
C GLU A 38 -15.86 -17.23 16.94
N PRO A 39 -15.95 -18.57 16.79
CA PRO A 39 -16.44 -19.26 15.58
C PRO A 39 -17.97 -19.21 15.37
N ALA A 40 -18.60 -18.06 15.60
CA ALA A 40 -20.00 -17.81 15.27
C ALA A 40 -20.09 -16.85 14.07
N GLU A 41 -20.53 -17.42 12.95
CA GLU A 41 -20.95 -16.96 11.62
C GLU A 41 -20.99 -15.45 11.22
N PRO A 42 -21.35 -14.43 12.03
CA PRO A 42 -21.24 -13.02 11.58
C PRO A 42 -19.81 -12.47 11.53
N ALA A 43 -18.95 -12.85 12.49
CA ALA A 43 -17.60 -12.27 12.64
C ALA A 43 -16.66 -12.66 11.48
N THR A 44 -16.85 -13.84 10.89
CA THR A 44 -16.06 -14.31 9.75
C THR A 44 -16.31 -13.47 8.50
N ARG A 45 -17.55 -13.01 8.26
CA ARG A 45 -17.88 -12.22 7.07
C ARG A 45 -17.24 -10.84 7.09
N ASP A 46 -17.22 -10.19 8.24
CA ASP A 46 -16.59 -8.88 8.41
C ASP A 46 -15.07 -9.00 8.28
N LEU A 47 -14.47 -10.03 8.88
CA LEU A 47 -13.04 -10.34 8.70
C LEU A 47 -12.68 -10.54 7.22
N LEU A 48 -13.47 -11.32 6.47
CA LEU A 48 -13.25 -11.51 5.03
C LEU A 48 -13.30 -10.17 4.28
N LEU A 49 -14.28 -9.32 4.59
CA LEU A 49 -14.44 -8.00 3.98
C LEU A 49 -13.22 -7.10 4.26
N PHE A 50 -12.77 -7.03 5.51
CA PHE A 50 -11.60 -6.22 5.89
C PHE A 50 -10.32 -6.75 5.24
N CYS A 51 -10.08 -8.07 5.27
CA CYS A 51 -8.94 -8.68 4.60
C CYS A 51 -8.93 -8.38 3.10
N HIS A 52 -10.07 -8.56 2.41
CA HIS A 52 -10.14 -8.29 0.97
C HIS A 52 -9.94 -6.81 0.64
N GLY A 53 -10.57 -5.91 1.41
CA GLY A 53 -10.40 -4.47 1.24
C GLY A 53 -8.95 -4.03 1.45
N PHE A 54 -8.32 -4.47 2.53
CA PHE A 54 -6.91 -4.21 2.82
C PHE A 54 -5.99 -4.75 1.70
N CYS A 55 -6.16 -6.01 1.30
CA CYS A 55 -5.33 -6.59 0.24
C CYS A 55 -5.49 -5.84 -1.08
N ALA A 56 -6.72 -5.48 -1.47
CA ALA A 56 -6.97 -4.76 -2.70
C ALA A 56 -6.34 -3.36 -2.67
N ALA A 57 -6.46 -2.66 -1.55
CA ALA A 57 -5.89 -1.32 -1.39
C ALA A 57 -4.36 -1.32 -1.41
N LEU A 58 -3.71 -2.23 -0.67
CA LEU A 58 -2.25 -2.30 -0.64
C LEU A 58 -1.69 -2.69 -2.01
N THR A 59 -2.34 -3.61 -2.72
CA THR A 59 -1.96 -3.94 -4.10
C THR A 59 -2.11 -2.74 -5.03
N ALA A 60 -3.24 -2.03 -4.99
CA ALA A 60 -3.49 -0.89 -5.86
C ALA A 60 -2.49 0.25 -5.63
N HIS A 61 -2.14 0.51 -4.37
CA HIS A 61 -1.13 1.49 -3.99
C HIS A 61 0.24 1.17 -4.61
N HIS A 62 0.80 -0.02 -4.34
CA HIS A 62 2.12 -0.39 -4.86
C HIS A 62 2.13 -0.49 -6.40
N GLU A 63 1.06 -0.99 -7.02
CA GLU A 63 0.98 -1.04 -8.49
C GLU A 63 0.96 0.36 -9.11
N GLY A 64 0.26 1.31 -8.48
CA GLY A 64 0.23 2.71 -8.93
C GLY A 64 1.59 3.38 -8.82
N GLU A 65 2.33 3.11 -7.74
CA GLU A 65 3.70 3.60 -7.58
C GLU A 65 4.63 3.03 -8.62
N ASP A 66 4.60 1.71 -8.81
CA ASP A 66 5.46 1.01 -9.77
C ASP A 66 5.24 1.47 -11.21
N ARG A 67 3.99 1.78 -11.57
CA ARG A 67 3.60 2.11 -12.95
C ARG A 67 3.69 3.60 -13.26
N GLU A 68 3.42 4.46 -12.28
CA GLU A 68 3.26 5.89 -12.51
C GLU A 68 4.32 6.71 -11.75
N MET A 69 4.39 6.57 -10.42
CA MET A 69 5.24 7.44 -9.59
C MET A 69 6.73 7.16 -9.78
N PHE A 70 7.15 5.90 -9.67
CA PHE A 70 8.56 5.52 -9.74
C PHE A 70 9.20 5.83 -11.10
N PRO A 71 8.53 5.59 -12.25
CA PRO A 71 9.05 6.06 -13.53
C PRO A 71 9.26 7.58 -13.61
N ALA A 72 8.31 8.37 -13.11
CA ALA A 72 8.42 9.83 -13.08
C ALA A 72 9.59 10.29 -12.20
N ILE A 73 9.79 9.66 -11.03
CA ILE A 73 10.95 9.92 -10.18
C ILE A 73 12.24 9.51 -10.89
N ALA A 74 12.30 8.34 -11.54
CA ALA A 74 13.52 7.85 -12.20
C ALA A 74 13.96 8.70 -13.42
N GLU A 75 13.02 9.41 -14.04
CA GLU A 75 13.27 10.37 -15.11
C GLU A 75 13.87 11.68 -14.57
N GLN A 76 13.28 12.23 -13.51
CA GLN A 76 13.69 13.51 -12.91
C GLN A 76 14.89 13.39 -11.96
N HIS A 77 15.05 12.23 -11.32
CA HIS A 77 16.05 11.90 -10.31
C HIS A 77 16.75 10.55 -10.60
N PRO A 78 17.59 10.47 -11.66
CA PRO A 78 18.29 9.26 -12.05
C PRO A 78 19.10 8.56 -10.94
N GLU A 79 19.59 9.34 -9.97
CA GLU A 79 20.35 8.87 -8.81
C GLU A 79 19.54 7.97 -7.87
N LEU A 80 18.21 8.04 -7.91
CA LEU A 80 17.33 7.23 -7.06
C LEU A 80 16.97 5.86 -7.66
N ARG A 81 17.40 5.54 -8.89
CA ARG A 81 17.02 4.28 -9.57
C ARG A 81 17.33 3.03 -8.76
N GLU A 82 18.42 3.03 -8.01
CA GLU A 82 18.76 1.89 -7.15
C GLU A 82 17.80 1.76 -5.97
N ALA A 83 17.44 2.86 -5.30
CA ALA A 83 16.44 2.87 -4.24
C ALA A 83 15.06 2.44 -4.76
N LEU A 84 14.64 2.94 -5.93
CA LEU A 84 13.37 2.55 -6.55
C LEU A 84 13.33 1.05 -6.89
N ARG A 85 14.45 0.48 -7.38
CA ARG A 85 14.56 -0.97 -7.61
C ARG A 85 14.42 -1.78 -6.32
N TYR A 86 14.94 -1.27 -5.20
CA TYR A 86 14.74 -1.92 -3.90
C TYR A 86 13.28 -1.85 -3.44
N LEU A 87 12.61 -0.71 -3.61
CA LEU A 87 11.18 -0.57 -3.31
C LEU A 87 10.31 -1.53 -4.14
N GLN A 88 10.56 -1.63 -5.45
CA GLN A 88 9.90 -2.58 -6.34
C GLN A 88 10.11 -4.05 -5.92
N GLN A 89 11.27 -4.36 -5.34
CA GLN A 89 11.54 -5.68 -4.81
C GLN A 89 10.72 -5.96 -3.55
N ASP A 90 10.58 -4.98 -2.66
CA ASP A 90 9.69 -5.07 -1.50
C ASP A 90 8.22 -5.23 -1.94
N HIS A 91 7.77 -4.47 -2.96
CA HIS A 91 6.43 -4.60 -3.54
C HIS A 91 6.17 -6.02 -4.04
N SER A 92 7.14 -6.60 -4.75
CA SER A 92 7.04 -7.98 -5.25
C SER A 92 6.94 -9.00 -4.10
N MET A 93 7.69 -8.80 -3.00
CA MET A 93 7.61 -9.66 -1.82
C MET A 93 6.26 -9.50 -1.10
N MET A 94 5.77 -8.28 -0.95
CA MET A 94 4.46 -8.02 -0.34
C MET A 94 3.31 -8.58 -1.19
N ALA A 95 3.38 -8.46 -2.52
CA ALA A 95 2.41 -9.08 -3.43
C ALA A 95 2.34 -10.60 -3.24
N HIS A 96 3.49 -11.27 -3.06
CA HIS A 96 3.53 -12.69 -2.75
C HIS A 96 2.85 -13.03 -1.41
N LEU A 97 3.14 -12.25 -0.37
CA LEU A 97 2.56 -12.44 0.97
C LEU A 97 1.04 -12.17 0.98
N LEU A 98 0.59 -11.16 0.25
CA LEU A 98 -0.83 -10.83 0.06
C LEU A 98 -1.57 -11.94 -0.65
N ALA A 99 -0.98 -12.53 -1.71
CA ALA A 99 -1.56 -13.68 -2.39
C ALA A 99 -1.71 -14.88 -1.44
N GLY A 100 -0.70 -15.13 -0.59
CA GLY A 100 -0.77 -16.17 0.44
C GLY A 100 -1.87 -15.92 1.48
N LEU A 101 -2.04 -14.68 1.92
CA LEU A 101 -3.14 -14.29 2.81
C LEU A 101 -4.50 -14.49 2.13
N GLN A 102 -4.65 -14.05 0.88
CA GLN A 102 -5.90 -14.19 0.12
C GLN A 102 -6.29 -15.66 -0.10
N ASP A 103 -5.32 -16.54 -0.38
CA ASP A 103 -5.57 -17.98 -0.44
C ASP A 103 -6.06 -18.52 0.90
N ALA A 104 -5.37 -18.19 2.00
CA ALA A 104 -5.73 -18.60 3.35
C ALA A 104 -7.16 -18.14 3.73
N VAL A 105 -7.50 -16.91 3.39
CA VAL A 105 -8.84 -16.33 3.55
C VAL A 105 -9.88 -17.12 2.72
N THR A 106 -9.58 -17.38 1.45
CA THR A 106 -10.50 -18.09 0.51
C THR A 106 -10.83 -19.51 0.97
N ARG A 107 -9.85 -20.23 1.52
CA ARG A 107 -10.04 -21.58 2.05
C ARG A 107 -10.50 -21.64 3.51
N ALA A 108 -10.85 -20.49 4.11
CA ALA A 108 -11.25 -20.38 5.51
C ALA A 108 -10.22 -20.99 6.48
N ALA A 109 -8.95 -20.60 6.33
CA ALA A 109 -7.87 -21.02 7.21
C ALA A 109 -8.16 -20.68 8.70
N PRO A 110 -7.63 -21.46 9.66
CA PRO A 110 -7.80 -21.18 11.07
C PRO A 110 -7.25 -19.78 11.46
N PRO A 111 -7.83 -19.10 12.47
CA PRO A 111 -7.40 -17.75 12.85
C PRO A 111 -5.91 -17.62 13.17
N ALA A 112 -5.31 -18.64 13.78
CA ALA A 112 -3.88 -18.66 14.08
C ALA A 112 -3.00 -18.63 12.81
N GLU A 113 -3.48 -19.17 11.69
CA GLU A 113 -2.79 -19.11 10.41
C GLU A 113 -2.91 -17.73 9.77
N LEU A 114 -4.12 -17.17 9.72
CA LEU A 114 -4.36 -15.81 9.23
C LEU A 114 -3.54 -14.78 10.02
N ASN A 115 -3.42 -14.94 11.33
CA ASN A 115 -2.64 -14.03 12.16
C ASN A 115 -1.15 -14.05 11.79
N ARG A 116 -0.58 -15.22 11.48
CA ARG A 116 0.83 -15.31 11.02
C ARG A 116 1.05 -14.61 9.70
N HIS A 117 0.11 -14.71 8.76
CA HIS A 117 0.17 -13.97 7.50
C HIS A 117 0.13 -12.46 7.73
N LEU A 118 -0.80 -11.99 8.56
CA LEU A 118 -0.94 -10.56 8.87
C LEU A 118 0.27 -10.01 9.65
N GLU A 119 0.86 -10.78 10.57
CA GLU A 119 2.09 -10.40 11.27
C GLU A 119 3.29 -10.29 10.32
N GLY A 120 3.44 -11.25 9.40
CA GLY A 120 4.47 -11.20 8.36
C GLY A 120 4.33 -9.97 7.47
N LEU A 121 3.10 -9.67 7.02
CA LEU A 121 2.78 -8.47 6.24
C LEU A 121 3.04 -7.18 7.03
N ALA A 122 2.63 -7.12 8.31
CA ALA A 122 2.86 -5.94 9.14
C ALA A 122 4.34 -5.60 9.27
N ALA A 123 5.18 -6.63 9.48
CA ALA A 123 6.62 -6.44 9.67
C ALA A 123 7.30 -5.85 8.42
N ILE A 124 7.00 -6.41 7.24
CA ILE A 124 7.57 -5.91 5.98
C ILE A 124 7.02 -4.53 5.63
N MET A 125 5.70 -4.34 5.74
CA MET A 125 5.03 -3.08 5.40
C MET A 125 5.58 -1.90 6.20
N GLU A 126 5.76 -2.06 7.51
CA GLU A 126 6.33 -0.98 8.33
C GLU A 126 7.79 -0.68 7.96
N SER A 127 8.60 -1.70 7.67
CA SER A 127 9.98 -1.49 7.24
C SER A 127 10.07 -0.78 5.89
N HIS A 128 9.17 -1.15 4.97
CA HIS A 128 9.06 -0.65 3.62
C HIS A 128 8.62 0.82 3.61
N PHE A 129 7.47 1.15 4.20
CA PHE A 129 6.95 2.53 4.25
C PHE A 129 7.98 3.48 4.86
N ARG A 130 8.61 3.09 5.98
CA ARG A 130 9.65 3.93 6.59
C ARG A 130 10.84 4.13 5.64
N TYR A 131 11.23 3.11 4.88
CA TYR A 131 12.35 3.24 3.93
C TYR A 131 11.98 4.17 2.78
N GLU A 132 10.82 3.96 2.17
CA GLU A 132 10.31 4.79 1.08
C GLU A 132 10.20 6.25 1.50
N GLU A 133 9.51 6.54 2.60
CA GLU A 133 9.34 7.89 3.13
C GLU A 133 10.70 8.56 3.32
N ARG A 134 11.69 7.85 3.88
CA ARG A 134 13.05 8.37 4.05
C ARG A 134 13.75 8.66 2.74
N GLN A 135 13.62 7.79 1.73
CA GLN A 135 14.30 7.96 0.45
C GLN A 135 13.64 9.06 -0.41
N LEU A 136 12.31 9.12 -0.40
CA LEU A 136 11.55 9.86 -1.40
C LEU A 136 10.99 11.19 -0.89
N LEU A 137 10.93 11.44 0.44
CA LEU A 137 10.31 12.65 1.02
C LEU A 137 10.79 13.96 0.37
N THR A 138 12.08 14.09 0.11
CA THR A 138 12.63 15.33 -0.47
C THR A 138 12.18 15.51 -1.92
N VAL A 139 12.28 14.46 -2.74
CA VAL A 139 11.92 14.55 -4.17
C VAL A 139 10.41 14.68 -4.37
N LEU A 140 9.60 14.04 -3.53
CA LEU A 140 8.13 14.15 -3.57
C LEU A 140 7.59 15.53 -3.14
N LYS A 141 8.43 16.45 -2.65
CA LYS A 141 8.03 17.85 -2.44
C LYS A 141 8.07 18.67 -3.71
N THR A 142 8.84 18.23 -4.71
CA THR A 142 9.10 18.97 -5.94
C THR A 142 8.81 18.15 -7.20
N LEU A 143 8.32 16.91 -7.05
CA LEU A 143 7.98 16.03 -8.15
C LEU A 143 6.92 16.67 -9.04
N GLU A 144 7.27 16.86 -10.31
CA GLU A 144 6.32 17.31 -11.33
C GLU A 144 5.69 16.08 -11.99
N LEU A 145 4.50 15.71 -11.53
CA LEU A 145 3.72 14.59 -12.07
C LEU A 145 2.27 15.05 -12.24
N ASP A 146 1.81 15.12 -13.49
CA ASP A 146 0.44 15.48 -13.86
C ASP A 146 -0.45 14.22 -13.92
N ALA A 147 -0.79 13.71 -12.74
CA ALA A 147 -1.61 12.52 -12.56
C ALA A 147 -2.55 12.68 -11.37
N ASP A 148 -3.67 11.94 -11.40
CA ASP A 148 -4.61 11.89 -10.29
C ASP A 148 -4.00 11.11 -9.11
N PRO A 149 -3.92 11.69 -7.89
CA PRO A 149 -3.33 11.00 -6.74
C PRO A 149 -4.02 9.68 -6.38
N GLY A 150 -5.35 9.57 -6.60
CA GLY A 150 -6.09 8.33 -6.34
C GLY A 150 -5.74 7.21 -7.33
N THR A 151 -5.30 7.56 -8.53
CA THR A 151 -4.79 6.60 -9.52
C THR A 151 -3.36 6.17 -9.20
N VAL A 152 -2.52 7.11 -8.77
CA VAL A 152 -1.09 6.85 -8.51
C VAL A 152 -0.86 6.15 -7.17
N LEU A 153 -1.59 6.53 -6.12
CA LEU A 153 -1.39 6.01 -4.77
C LEU A 153 -2.54 5.13 -4.28
N GLY A 154 -3.56 4.91 -5.12
CA GLY A 154 -4.77 4.19 -4.75
C GLY A 154 -5.79 5.07 -4.01
N SER A 155 -7.01 4.55 -3.91
CA SER A 155 -8.09 5.14 -3.13
C SER A 155 -8.45 4.22 -1.97
N LEU A 156 -8.41 4.78 -0.76
CA LEU A 156 -8.80 4.18 0.51
C LEU A 156 -9.81 5.07 1.21
#